data_AF-A0A960KB09-F1
#
_entry.id   AF-A0A960KB09-F1
#
_cell.length_a   1.000
_cell.length_b   1.000
_cell.length_c   1.000
_cell.angle_alpha   90.00
_cell.angle_beta   90.00
_cell.angle_gamma   90.00
#
_symmetry.space_group_name_H-M   'P 1'
#
loop_
_entity.id
_entity.type
_entity.pdbx_description
1 polymer ?
#
loop_
_entity_poly.entity_id
_entity_poly.type
_entity_poly.pdbx_seq_one_letter_code
_entity_poly.pdbx_strand_id
1 'polypeptide(L)'
;MSERGDHLYDADIRWTTHGVAHIRAGDWGSLGFGQGYACARDHLPTMADQYAKVRSERSSHHGAGPNESMLATDLGYLALGVRDRAPALRDAQADHIRALVTGYVTGVNQRVREAVGTDALPEWCRDAAWIHEIDELDQWAYFVDIALMASGRNLAEIIGRAQAPGPDGPAEPSPISALTGEEPASNGWAFGGDATASGHGIVVANPHFPWGGEARFWECHLTLPGEIDAYGVSLLGTPGVQMGFNRDIAWTHTFSRGHRFTLAKLELS
;
A
#
# COMPACT_ATOMS: atom_id res chain seq x y z
N MET A 1 -5.33 36.33 20.43
CA MET A 1 -3.93 35.87 20.50
C MET A 1 -3.94 34.40 20.14
N SER A 2 -3.43 34.04 18.96
CA SER A 2 -3.27 32.65 18.53
C SER A 2 -1.82 32.27 18.84
N GLU A 3 -1.64 31.43 19.83
CA GLU A 3 -0.39 30.67 19.97
C GLU A 3 -0.40 29.63 18.86
N ARG A 4 0.43 29.85 17.83
CA ARG A 4 0.75 28.83 16.84
C ARG A 4 1.72 27.86 17.51
N GLY A 5 1.19 26.78 18.08
CA GLY A 5 1.99 25.61 18.40
C GLY A 5 2.53 24.99 17.11
N ASP A 6 3.68 24.32 17.20
CA ASP A 6 4.49 23.69 16.14
C ASP A 6 3.75 22.65 15.28
N HIS A 7 2.71 23.03 14.55
CA HIS A 7 2.08 22.15 13.57
C HIS A 7 2.78 22.32 12.22
N LEU A 8 3.74 21.42 11.96
CA LEU A 8 4.48 21.33 10.70
C LEU A 8 3.56 21.13 9.48
N TYR A 9 2.34 20.61 9.69
CA TYR A 9 1.35 20.30 8.65
C TYR A 9 -0.04 20.81 9.03
N ASP A 10 -0.81 21.27 8.04
CA ASP A 10 -2.18 21.80 8.19
C ASP A 10 -3.12 21.26 7.11
N ALA A 11 -4.06 20.40 7.51
CA ALA A 11 -5.02 19.76 6.61
C ALA A 11 -6.44 19.84 7.16
N ASP A 12 -7.37 20.35 6.33
CA ASP A 12 -8.81 20.30 6.59
C ASP A 12 -9.35 18.96 6.07
N ILE A 13 -9.89 18.15 6.97
CA ILE A 13 -10.50 16.87 6.62
C ILE A 13 -11.99 16.96 6.92
N ARG A 14 -12.82 16.71 5.90
CA ARG A 14 -14.28 16.66 6.03
C ARG A 14 -14.77 15.27 5.69
N TRP A 15 -15.54 14.68 6.59
CA TRP A 15 -16.15 13.37 6.37
C TRP A 15 -17.58 13.53 5.91
N THR A 16 -17.94 12.83 4.85
CA THR A 16 -19.28 12.86 4.26
C THR A 16 -19.97 11.51 4.46
N THR A 17 -21.15 11.33 3.84
CA THR A 17 -21.91 10.08 3.89
C THR A 17 -21.02 8.89 3.55
N HIS A 18 -21.21 7.77 4.26
CA HIS A 18 -20.38 6.56 4.19
C HIS A 18 -18.95 6.72 4.75
N GLY A 19 -18.62 7.88 5.33
CA GLY A 19 -17.34 8.11 6.00
C GLY A 19 -16.20 8.53 5.06
N VAL A 20 -16.51 8.88 3.80
CA VAL A 20 -15.50 9.29 2.81
C VAL A 20 -14.79 10.57 3.26
N ALA A 21 -13.45 10.52 3.27
CA ALA A 21 -12.60 11.65 3.66
C ALA A 21 -12.35 12.58 2.47
N HIS A 22 -12.72 13.85 2.64
CA HIS A 22 -12.34 14.94 1.75
C HIS A 22 -11.25 15.77 2.40
N ILE A 23 -10.02 15.66 1.90
CA ILE A 23 -8.81 16.24 2.48
C ILE A 23 -8.39 17.43 1.63
N ARG A 24 -8.27 18.59 2.25
CA ARG A 24 -7.79 19.81 1.62
C ARG A 24 -6.58 20.35 2.38
N ALA A 25 -5.56 20.77 1.63
CA ALA A 25 -4.35 21.33 2.21
C ALA A 25 -3.75 22.46 1.35
N GLY A 26 -2.79 23.20 1.91
CA GLY A 26 -2.08 24.29 1.22
C GLY A 26 -0.77 23.87 0.53
N ASP A 27 -0.27 22.66 0.83
CA ASP A 27 0.95 22.10 0.28
C ASP A 27 0.89 20.56 0.22
N TRP A 28 1.82 19.95 -0.52
CA TRP A 28 1.87 18.50 -0.72
C TRP A 28 2.12 17.71 0.58
N GLY A 29 2.94 18.22 1.49
CA GLY A 29 3.21 17.55 2.76
C GLY A 29 1.99 17.55 3.67
N SER A 30 1.31 18.69 3.78
CA SER A 30 0.06 18.80 4.52
C SER A 30 -1.06 17.95 3.90
N LEU A 31 -1.15 17.88 2.56
CA LEU A 31 -2.09 16.98 1.88
C LEU A 31 -1.81 15.51 2.24
N GLY A 32 -0.54 15.13 2.21
CA GLY A 32 -0.07 13.81 2.62
C GLY A 32 -0.43 13.51 4.06
N PHE A 33 -0.16 14.43 4.98
CA PHE A 33 -0.49 14.33 6.40
C PHE A 33 -1.98 14.06 6.61
N GLY A 34 -2.85 14.86 5.99
CA GLY A 34 -4.30 14.66 6.10
C GLY A 34 -4.74 13.30 5.57
N GLN A 35 -4.18 12.85 4.44
CA GLN A 35 -4.49 11.55 3.86
C GLN A 35 -4.01 10.38 4.73
N GLY A 36 -2.76 10.42 5.21
CA GLY A 36 -2.18 9.39 6.06
C GLY A 36 -2.94 9.26 7.38
N TYR A 37 -3.27 10.39 8.00
CA TYR A 37 -4.08 10.43 9.22
C TYR A 37 -5.48 9.84 9.00
N ALA A 38 -6.19 10.28 7.95
CA ALA A 38 -7.54 9.79 7.65
C ALA A 38 -7.56 8.30 7.30
N CYS A 39 -6.61 7.82 6.49
CA CYS A 39 -6.51 6.40 6.13
C CYS A 39 -6.20 5.54 7.36
N ALA A 40 -5.24 5.96 8.19
CA ALA A 40 -4.93 5.27 9.44
C ALA A 40 -6.10 5.30 10.43
N ARG A 41 -6.90 6.38 10.47
CA ARG A 41 -8.10 6.43 11.33
C ARG A 41 -9.00 5.23 11.08
N ASP A 42 -9.19 4.87 9.81
CA ASP A 42 -10.10 3.81 9.40
C ASP A 42 -9.44 2.42 9.39
N HIS A 43 -8.13 2.35 9.14
CA HIS A 43 -7.46 1.11 8.74
C HIS A 43 -6.09 0.84 9.39
N LEU A 44 -5.77 1.52 10.50
CA LEU A 44 -4.46 1.40 11.17
C LEU A 44 -3.99 -0.06 11.38
N PRO A 45 -4.78 -1.01 11.90
CA PRO A 45 -4.31 -2.39 12.07
C PRO A 45 -3.94 -3.08 10.74
N THR A 46 -4.64 -2.81 9.65
CA THR A 46 -4.26 -3.40 8.36
C THR A 46 -2.98 -2.77 7.83
N MET A 47 -2.81 -1.45 8.00
CA MET A 47 -1.62 -0.74 7.56
C MET A 47 -0.37 -1.15 8.35
N ALA A 48 -0.45 -1.21 9.67
CA ALA A 48 0.66 -1.60 10.52
C ALA A 48 1.15 -3.03 10.24
N ASP A 49 0.24 -3.96 9.94
CA ASP A 49 0.60 -5.31 9.48
C ASP A 49 1.32 -5.31 8.11
N GLN A 50 1.11 -4.30 7.26
CA GLN A 50 1.89 -4.16 6.02
C GLN A 50 3.28 -3.59 6.27
N TYR A 51 3.42 -2.68 7.22
CA TYR A 51 4.74 -2.16 7.58
C TYR A 51 5.59 -3.25 8.23
N ALA A 52 5.01 -4.09 9.10
CA ALA A 52 5.67 -5.28 9.61
C ALA A 52 6.09 -6.25 8.49
N LYS A 53 5.25 -6.42 7.45
CA LYS A 53 5.56 -7.24 6.28
C LYS A 53 6.79 -6.74 5.52
N VAL A 54 6.84 -5.45 5.20
CA VAL A 54 7.96 -4.90 4.39
C VAL A 54 9.25 -4.73 5.18
N ARG A 55 9.18 -4.82 6.51
CA ARG A 55 10.35 -4.97 7.39
C ARG A 55 10.80 -6.41 7.59
N SER A 56 10.07 -7.40 7.05
CA SER A 56 10.30 -8.83 7.28
C SER A 56 10.17 -9.23 8.76
N GLU A 57 9.18 -8.66 9.45
CA GLU A 57 8.97 -8.84 10.90
C GLU A 57 7.69 -9.63 11.23
N ARG A 58 6.89 -10.06 10.24
CA ARG A 58 5.59 -10.68 10.52
C ARG A 58 5.71 -11.94 11.36
N SER A 59 6.70 -12.77 11.07
CA SER A 59 6.92 -14.02 11.79
C SER A 59 7.29 -13.80 13.26
N SER A 60 7.92 -12.67 13.58
CA SER A 60 8.24 -12.28 14.96
C SER A 60 6.99 -11.89 15.77
N HIS A 61 5.97 -11.38 15.09
CA HIS A 61 4.74 -10.88 15.70
C HIS A 61 3.59 -11.90 15.69
N HIS A 62 3.52 -12.73 14.67
CA HIS A 62 2.41 -13.66 14.42
C HIS A 62 2.82 -15.13 14.47
N GLY A 63 4.11 -15.42 14.71
CA GLY A 63 4.70 -16.75 14.57
C GLY A 63 4.95 -17.12 13.10
N ALA A 64 5.51 -18.30 12.86
CA ALA A 64 5.91 -18.73 11.51
C ALA A 64 4.75 -18.84 10.50
N GLY A 65 3.49 -18.84 10.97
CA GLY A 65 2.31 -19.04 10.14
C GLY A 65 2.10 -20.51 9.73
N PRO A 66 0.95 -20.85 9.13
CA PRO A 66 0.69 -22.19 8.62
C PRO A 66 1.74 -22.60 7.59
N ASN A 67 2.32 -23.79 7.74
CA ASN A 67 3.43 -24.28 6.90
C ASN A 67 4.61 -23.30 6.80
N GLU A 68 4.86 -22.53 7.86
CA GLU A 68 5.95 -21.54 7.92
C GLU A 68 5.83 -20.42 6.86
N SER A 69 4.63 -20.13 6.35
CA SER A 69 4.40 -19.15 5.28
C SER A 69 4.84 -17.73 5.63
N MET A 70 4.67 -17.28 6.88
CA MET A 70 5.09 -15.96 7.32
C MET A 70 6.62 -15.88 7.45
N LEU A 71 7.26 -16.94 7.99
CA LEU A 71 8.72 -17.02 8.04
C LEU A 71 9.33 -17.04 6.63
N ALA A 72 8.76 -17.85 5.73
CA ALA A 72 9.17 -17.92 4.34
C ALA A 72 8.99 -16.57 3.62
N THR A 73 7.89 -15.86 3.87
CA THR A 73 7.67 -14.54 3.27
C THR A 73 8.65 -13.50 3.80
N ASP A 74 8.92 -13.47 5.11
CA ASP A 74 9.91 -12.57 5.71
C ASP A 74 11.30 -12.77 5.08
N LEU A 75 11.76 -14.03 4.99
CA LEU A 75 13.02 -14.39 4.33
C LEU A 75 13.01 -14.03 2.83
N GLY A 76 11.87 -14.23 2.16
CA GLY A 76 11.68 -13.84 0.77
C GLY A 76 11.83 -12.34 0.54
N TYR A 77 11.29 -11.51 1.43
CA TYR A 77 11.39 -10.06 1.36
C TYR A 77 12.81 -9.56 1.63
N LEU A 78 13.53 -10.22 2.55
CA LEU A 78 14.96 -9.99 2.76
C LEU A 78 15.76 -10.32 1.49
N ALA A 79 15.52 -11.49 0.88
CA ALA A 79 16.20 -11.90 -0.34
C ALA A 79 15.88 -11.00 -1.55
N LEU A 80 14.64 -10.48 -1.63
CA LEU A 80 14.23 -9.51 -2.64
C LEU A 80 14.77 -8.09 -2.38
N GLY A 81 15.36 -7.85 -1.20
CA GLY A 81 15.88 -6.55 -0.79
C GLY A 81 14.80 -5.47 -0.77
N VAL A 82 13.57 -5.80 -0.36
CA VAL A 82 12.41 -4.88 -0.47
C VAL A 82 12.70 -3.54 0.22
N ARG A 83 13.17 -3.59 1.47
CA ARG A 83 13.52 -2.39 2.25
C ARG A 83 14.81 -1.72 1.76
N ASP A 84 15.80 -2.50 1.31
CA ASP A 84 17.07 -1.96 0.79
C ASP A 84 16.92 -1.15 -0.50
N ARG A 85 15.85 -1.42 -1.28
CA ARG A 85 15.51 -0.67 -2.50
C ARG A 85 14.79 0.65 -2.21
N ALA A 86 14.29 0.85 -1.00
CA ALA A 86 13.51 2.02 -0.61
C ALA A 86 14.24 3.37 -0.80
N PRO A 87 15.52 3.53 -0.40
CA PRO A 87 16.25 4.79 -0.58
C PRO A 87 16.39 5.18 -2.06
N ALA A 88 16.76 4.22 -2.92
CA ALA A 88 16.90 4.47 -4.36
C ALA A 88 15.57 4.85 -5.01
N LEU A 89 14.45 4.23 -4.59
CA LEU A 89 13.12 4.61 -5.07
C LEU A 89 12.76 6.04 -4.63
N ARG A 90 12.98 6.39 -3.35
CA ARG A 90 12.74 7.73 -2.80
C ARG A 90 13.54 8.79 -3.53
N ASP A 91 14.83 8.56 -3.70
CA ASP A 91 15.78 9.55 -4.25
C ASP A 91 15.54 9.80 -5.75
N ALA A 92 14.84 8.89 -6.42
CA ALA A 92 14.38 9.04 -7.80
C ALA A 92 13.06 9.86 -7.93
N GLN A 93 12.39 10.20 -6.82
CA GLN A 93 11.14 10.96 -6.85
C GLN A 93 11.36 12.47 -6.79
N ALA A 94 10.43 13.21 -7.39
CA ALA A 94 10.39 14.66 -7.28
C ALA A 94 10.13 15.12 -5.83
N ASP A 95 10.62 16.31 -5.48
CA ASP A 95 10.54 16.86 -4.11
C ASP A 95 9.10 16.90 -3.57
N HIS A 96 8.12 17.25 -4.39
CA HIS A 96 6.72 17.29 -3.97
C HIS A 96 6.14 15.91 -3.63
N ILE A 97 6.58 14.85 -4.32
CA ILE A 97 6.20 13.47 -4.01
C ILE A 97 6.86 13.02 -2.71
N ARG A 98 8.14 13.39 -2.51
CA ARG A 98 8.82 13.13 -1.24
C ARG A 98 8.12 13.84 -0.08
N ALA A 99 7.76 15.12 -0.24
CA ALA A 99 7.01 15.88 0.74
C ALA A 99 5.64 15.23 1.06
N LEU A 100 4.89 14.82 0.03
CA LEU A 100 3.63 14.08 0.18
C LEU A 100 3.82 12.82 1.04
N VAL A 101 4.86 12.05 0.78
CA VAL A 101 5.14 10.80 1.51
C VAL A 101 5.59 11.07 2.95
N THR A 102 6.50 12.03 3.18
CA THR A 102 6.89 12.45 4.54
C THR A 102 5.68 12.93 5.36
N GLY A 103 4.80 13.71 4.73
CA GLY A 103 3.54 14.14 5.32
C GLY A 103 2.66 12.95 5.69
N TYR A 104 2.45 12.02 4.75
CA TYR A 104 1.65 10.81 4.95
C TYR A 104 2.13 9.99 6.14
N VAL A 105 3.43 9.71 6.21
CA VAL A 105 4.08 9.02 7.33
C VAL A 105 3.82 9.75 8.65
N THR A 106 3.95 11.08 8.65
CA THR A 106 3.68 11.90 9.84
C THR A 106 2.21 11.80 10.29
N GLY A 107 1.26 11.79 9.34
CA GLY A 107 -0.16 11.61 9.61
C GLY A 107 -0.50 10.23 10.16
N VAL A 108 0.09 9.18 9.62
CA VAL A 108 -0.02 7.81 10.14
C VAL A 108 0.50 7.74 11.58
N ASN A 109 1.69 8.28 11.84
CA ASN A 109 2.30 8.28 13.17
C ASN A 109 1.49 9.11 14.18
N GLN A 110 0.89 10.22 13.76
CA GLN A 110 -0.04 10.96 14.60
C GLN A 110 -1.20 10.07 15.04
N ARG A 111 -1.82 9.34 14.10
CA ARG A 111 -2.91 8.41 14.44
C ARG A 111 -2.44 7.26 15.34
N VAL A 112 -1.23 6.73 15.14
CA VAL A 112 -0.64 5.71 16.03
C VAL A 112 -0.54 6.23 17.46
N ARG A 113 0.04 7.42 17.66
CA ARG A 113 0.20 8.03 18.99
C ARG A 113 -1.14 8.26 19.70
N GLU A 114 -2.20 8.54 18.96
CA GLU A 114 -3.56 8.67 19.49
C GLU A 114 -4.24 7.32 19.77
N ALA A 115 -3.82 6.25 19.10
CA ALA A 115 -4.48 4.94 19.17
C ALA A 115 -3.87 4.03 20.24
N VAL A 116 -2.54 3.95 20.29
CA VAL A 116 -1.82 3.00 21.13
C VAL A 116 -1.96 3.37 22.60
N GLY A 117 -2.25 2.38 23.44
CA GLY A 117 -2.49 2.58 24.87
C GLY A 117 -3.86 3.20 25.21
N THR A 118 -4.76 3.28 24.23
CA THR A 118 -6.14 3.77 24.43
C THR A 118 -7.18 2.73 23.98
N ASP A 119 -8.45 3.05 24.18
CA ASP A 119 -9.55 2.20 23.71
C ASP A 119 -9.87 2.33 22.21
N ALA A 120 -9.11 3.15 21.47
CA ALA A 120 -9.38 3.47 20.07
C ALA A 120 -9.06 2.35 19.07
N LEU A 121 -8.32 1.31 19.47
CA LEU A 121 -8.05 0.12 18.67
C LEU A 121 -9.08 -0.99 18.96
N PRO A 122 -9.40 -1.86 17.98
CA PRO A 122 -10.17 -3.07 18.22
C PRO A 122 -9.49 -4.00 19.25
N GLU A 123 -10.29 -4.72 20.04
CA GLU A 123 -9.83 -5.59 21.13
C GLU A 123 -8.75 -6.59 20.69
N TRP A 124 -8.90 -7.21 19.52
CA TRP A 124 -7.97 -8.23 19.00
C TRP A 124 -6.55 -7.70 18.71
N CYS A 125 -6.37 -6.37 18.59
CA CYS A 125 -5.08 -5.73 18.30
C CYS A 125 -4.72 -4.61 19.28
N ARG A 126 -5.45 -4.47 20.40
CA ARG A 126 -5.28 -3.33 21.32
C ARG A 126 -3.84 -3.18 21.82
N ASP A 127 -3.21 -4.31 22.14
CA ASP A 127 -1.85 -4.39 22.69
C ASP A 127 -0.84 -4.95 21.66
N ALA A 128 -1.17 -4.89 20.37
CA ALA A 128 -0.34 -5.41 19.31
C ALA A 128 0.97 -4.62 19.17
N ALA A 129 2.11 -5.24 19.50
CA ALA A 129 3.43 -4.63 19.40
C ALA A 129 3.82 -4.20 17.97
N TRP A 130 3.20 -4.80 16.95
CA TRP A 130 3.40 -4.45 15.55
C TRP A 130 2.65 -3.16 15.12
N ILE A 131 1.79 -2.61 15.98
CA ILE A 131 1.18 -1.28 15.78
C ILE A 131 2.03 -0.24 16.51
N HIS A 132 2.98 0.35 15.79
CA HIS A 132 3.82 1.43 16.29
C HIS A 132 4.19 2.38 15.16
N GLU A 133 4.90 3.46 15.49
CA GLU A 133 5.28 4.49 14.52
C GLU A 133 6.18 3.90 13.43
N ILE A 134 6.02 4.43 12.22
CA ILE A 134 6.80 4.05 11.05
C ILE A 134 7.81 5.12 10.69
N ASP A 135 8.91 4.72 10.06
CA ASP A 135 9.83 5.65 9.40
C ASP A 135 9.44 5.84 7.93
N GLU A 136 10.09 6.81 7.26
CA GLU A 136 9.82 7.03 5.83
C GLU A 136 10.19 5.84 4.95
N LEU A 137 11.26 5.12 5.28
CA LEU A 137 11.73 3.99 4.48
C LEU A 137 10.74 2.83 4.51
N ASP A 138 9.95 2.67 5.57
CA ASP A 138 8.86 1.70 5.61
C ASP A 138 7.80 2.00 4.55
N GLN A 139 7.43 3.27 4.38
CA GLN A 139 6.47 3.68 3.36
C GLN A 139 7.04 3.52 1.94
N TRP A 140 8.33 3.83 1.74
CA TRP A 140 9.00 3.60 0.47
C TRP A 140 9.18 2.11 0.16
N ALA A 141 9.48 1.27 1.16
CA ALA A 141 9.53 -0.18 1.04
C ALA A 141 8.14 -0.75 0.70
N TYR A 142 7.07 -0.16 1.23
CA TYR A 142 5.70 -0.50 0.84
C TYR A 142 5.40 -0.19 -0.62
N PHE A 143 5.92 0.91 -1.19
CA PHE A 143 5.84 1.12 -2.63
C PHE A 143 6.65 0.10 -3.44
N VAL A 144 7.81 -0.34 -2.93
CA VAL A 144 8.58 -1.44 -3.56
C VAL A 144 7.77 -2.73 -3.56
N ASP A 145 7.10 -3.08 -2.44
CA ASP A 145 6.19 -4.23 -2.36
C ASP A 145 5.07 -4.14 -3.42
N ILE A 146 4.42 -2.99 -3.53
CA ILE A 146 3.34 -2.78 -4.51
C ILE A 146 3.87 -2.89 -5.94
N ALA A 147 5.05 -2.35 -6.24
CA ALA A 147 5.68 -2.50 -7.55
C ALA A 147 6.02 -3.97 -7.88
N LEU A 148 6.23 -4.79 -6.85
CA LEU A 148 6.48 -6.22 -6.96
C LEU A 148 5.19 -7.07 -7.01
N MET A 149 4.01 -6.47 -6.89
CA MET A 149 2.73 -7.18 -6.74
C MET A 149 2.43 -8.19 -7.86
N ALA A 150 2.80 -7.88 -9.10
CA ALA A 150 2.63 -8.79 -10.24
C ALA A 150 3.89 -9.63 -10.56
N SER A 151 4.92 -9.57 -9.71
CA SER A 151 6.24 -10.18 -9.94
C SER A 151 6.79 -10.87 -8.68
N GLY A 152 7.95 -10.44 -8.18
CA GLY A 152 8.71 -11.11 -7.12
C GLY A 152 7.92 -11.33 -5.83
N ARG A 153 6.93 -10.47 -5.52
CA ARG A 153 6.06 -10.64 -4.34
C ARG A 153 5.31 -11.97 -4.38
N ASN A 154 4.83 -12.40 -5.55
CA ASN A 154 4.12 -13.68 -5.70
C ASN A 154 5.03 -14.89 -5.49
N LEU A 155 6.35 -14.68 -5.53
CA LEU A 155 7.36 -15.71 -5.36
C LEU A 155 8.04 -15.63 -3.99
N ALA A 156 7.63 -14.71 -3.10
CA ALA A 156 8.34 -14.45 -1.86
C ALA A 156 8.51 -15.71 -1.00
N GLU A 157 7.46 -16.52 -0.83
CA GLU A 157 7.56 -17.80 -0.10
C GLU A 157 8.53 -18.80 -0.77
N ILE A 158 8.49 -18.91 -2.10
CA ILE A 158 9.38 -19.81 -2.87
C ILE A 158 10.82 -19.35 -2.71
N ILE A 159 11.06 -18.04 -2.82
CA ILE A 159 12.37 -17.42 -2.67
C ILE A 159 12.90 -17.63 -1.25
N GLY A 160 12.07 -17.39 -0.22
CA GLY A 160 12.50 -17.51 1.17
C GLY A 160 12.79 -18.94 1.63
N ARG A 161 12.28 -19.95 0.92
CA ARG A 161 12.57 -21.37 1.16
C ARG A 161 13.65 -21.94 0.22
N ALA A 162 14.16 -21.14 -0.73
CA ALA A 162 15.13 -21.63 -1.70
C ALA A 162 16.48 -21.92 -1.01
N GLN A 163 16.86 -23.20 -0.96
CA GLN A 163 18.13 -23.64 -0.39
C GLN A 163 18.84 -24.69 -1.26
N ALA A 164 20.17 -24.69 -1.19
CA ALA A 164 20.98 -25.76 -1.79
C ALA A 164 20.76 -27.08 -1.03
N PRO A 165 20.97 -28.25 -1.67
CA PRO A 165 20.95 -29.54 -0.98
C PRO A 165 21.93 -29.55 0.20
N GLY A 166 21.41 -29.94 1.38
CA GLY A 166 22.21 -30.08 2.60
C GLY A 166 22.79 -31.49 2.76
N PRO A 167 23.47 -31.77 3.89
CA PRO A 167 23.97 -33.11 4.22
C PRO A 167 22.89 -34.20 4.24
N ASP A 168 21.66 -33.80 4.60
CA ASP A 168 20.50 -34.69 4.66
C ASP A 168 19.73 -34.76 3.33
N GLY A 169 20.25 -34.14 2.27
CA GLY A 169 19.63 -34.07 0.94
C GLY A 169 18.91 -32.74 0.66
N PRO A 170 18.19 -32.64 -0.46
CA PRO A 170 17.41 -31.45 -0.80
C PRO A 170 16.23 -31.26 0.16
N ALA A 171 15.89 -30.01 0.48
CA ALA A 171 14.62 -29.71 1.15
C ALA A 171 13.43 -30.14 0.27
N GLU A 172 12.30 -30.38 0.91
CA GLU A 172 11.05 -30.46 0.19
C GLU A 172 10.80 -29.15 -0.59
N PRO A 173 10.40 -29.25 -1.87
CA PRO A 173 10.15 -28.06 -2.67
C PRO A 173 8.95 -27.28 -2.11
N SER A 174 9.03 -25.95 -2.19
CA SER A 174 7.90 -25.09 -1.86
C SER A 174 6.68 -25.46 -2.70
N PRO A 175 5.46 -25.39 -2.14
CA PRO A 175 4.25 -25.52 -2.91
C PRO A 175 4.24 -24.48 -4.04
N ILE A 176 4.14 -24.95 -5.29
CA ILE A 176 4.00 -24.07 -6.45
C ILE A 176 2.58 -23.53 -6.59
N SER A 177 1.70 -23.74 -5.62
CA SER A 177 0.37 -23.13 -5.58
C SER A 177 0.45 -21.59 -5.65
N ALA A 178 1.56 -21.00 -5.17
CA ALA A 178 1.88 -19.58 -5.36
C ALA A 178 2.05 -19.18 -6.84
N LEU A 179 2.35 -20.13 -7.74
CA LEU A 179 2.42 -19.95 -9.19
C LEU A 179 1.08 -20.25 -9.90
N THR A 180 0.11 -20.86 -9.21
CA THR A 180 -1.14 -21.36 -9.80
C THR A 180 -2.40 -20.81 -9.11
N GLY A 181 -2.29 -19.66 -8.43
CA GLY A 181 -3.42 -18.97 -7.80
C GLY A 181 -4.47 -18.53 -8.82
N GLU A 182 -5.63 -18.07 -8.34
CA GLU A 182 -6.66 -17.48 -9.21
C GLU A 182 -6.07 -16.34 -10.04
N GLU A 183 -6.39 -16.33 -11.34
CA GLU A 183 -5.94 -15.25 -12.22
C GLU A 183 -6.57 -13.93 -11.76
N PRO A 184 -5.76 -12.89 -11.51
CA PRO A 184 -6.30 -11.62 -11.08
C PRO A 184 -7.15 -11.01 -12.20
N ALA A 185 -8.30 -10.44 -11.84
CA ALA A 185 -9.31 -9.95 -12.78
C ALA A 185 -9.75 -8.52 -12.42
N SER A 186 -10.23 -7.78 -13.42
CA SER A 186 -10.86 -6.48 -13.26
C SER A 186 -11.62 -6.15 -14.55
N ASN A 187 -12.69 -5.35 -14.43
CA ASN A 187 -13.33 -4.72 -15.57
C ASN A 187 -13.05 -3.21 -15.59
N GLY A 188 -12.85 -2.66 -16.78
CA GLY A 188 -12.67 -1.23 -16.98
C GLY A 188 -13.14 -0.82 -18.38
N TRP A 189 -14.14 0.05 -18.47
CA TRP A 189 -14.70 0.52 -19.75
C TRP A 189 -14.57 2.04 -19.87
N ALA A 190 -14.36 2.51 -21.10
CA ALA A 190 -14.40 3.93 -21.44
C ALA A 190 -15.26 4.12 -22.69
N PHE A 191 -16.28 4.95 -22.60
CA PHE A 191 -17.17 5.32 -23.69
C PHE A 191 -16.87 6.76 -24.10
N GLY A 192 -16.60 6.99 -25.38
CA GLY A 192 -16.48 8.34 -25.94
C GLY A 192 -17.83 9.06 -26.01
N GLY A 193 -17.81 10.39 -26.15
CA GLY A 193 -19.04 11.21 -26.21
C GLY A 193 -20.00 10.78 -27.33
N ASP A 194 -19.49 10.31 -28.47
CA ASP A 194 -20.29 9.80 -29.59
C ASP A 194 -21.09 8.53 -29.24
N ALA A 195 -20.75 7.85 -28.14
CA ALA A 195 -21.41 6.66 -27.65
C ALA A 195 -22.34 6.93 -26.44
N THR A 196 -22.47 8.18 -25.98
CA THR A 196 -23.26 8.52 -24.79
C THR A 196 -24.34 9.55 -25.11
N ALA A 197 -25.51 9.43 -24.46
CA ALA A 197 -26.63 10.34 -24.71
C ALA A 197 -26.35 11.80 -24.30
N SER A 198 -25.43 12.00 -23.35
CA SER A 198 -25.04 13.34 -22.87
C SER A 198 -23.97 14.00 -23.73
N GLY A 199 -23.34 13.28 -24.66
CA GLY A 199 -22.17 13.75 -25.41
C GLY A 199 -20.87 13.82 -24.58
N HIS A 200 -20.89 13.40 -23.31
CA HIS A 200 -19.73 13.37 -22.42
C HIS A 200 -19.16 11.95 -22.29
N GLY A 201 -17.84 11.84 -22.11
CA GLY A 201 -17.22 10.54 -21.85
C GLY A 201 -17.69 9.90 -20.55
N ILE A 202 -17.78 8.56 -20.52
CA ILE A 202 -18.09 7.78 -19.32
C ILE A 202 -16.96 6.77 -19.08
N VAL A 203 -16.46 6.70 -17.85
CA VAL A 203 -15.51 5.67 -17.40
C VAL A 203 -16.20 4.80 -16.35
N VAL A 204 -16.09 3.49 -16.52
CA VAL A 204 -16.56 2.49 -15.53
C VAL A 204 -15.35 1.80 -14.94
N ALA A 205 -15.18 1.93 -13.62
CA ALA A 205 -14.15 1.26 -12.85
C ALA A 205 -14.76 0.10 -12.05
N ASN A 206 -14.30 -1.13 -12.28
CA ASN A 206 -14.75 -2.29 -11.52
C ASN A 206 -13.59 -3.27 -11.27
N PRO A 207 -12.65 -2.90 -10.37
CA PRO A 207 -11.53 -3.76 -10.02
C PRO A 207 -11.97 -4.94 -9.14
N HIS A 208 -11.39 -6.14 -9.33
CA HIS A 208 -11.70 -7.32 -8.50
C HIS A 208 -10.51 -7.65 -7.59
N PHE A 209 -10.54 -7.08 -6.39
CA PHE A 209 -9.51 -7.27 -5.36
C PHE A 209 -10.08 -7.99 -4.13
N PRO A 210 -9.23 -8.64 -3.31
CA PRO A 210 -9.65 -9.24 -2.05
C PRO A 210 -10.39 -8.26 -1.13
N TRP A 211 -11.39 -8.75 -0.39
CA TRP A 211 -12.18 -7.95 0.56
C TRP A 211 -11.49 -7.77 1.93
N GLY A 212 -10.38 -8.48 2.16
CA GLY A 212 -9.55 -8.41 3.36
C GLY A 212 -8.11 -8.06 3.01
N GLY A 213 -7.34 -7.60 4.01
CA GLY A 213 -5.94 -7.26 3.84
C GLY A 213 -5.70 -5.91 3.15
N GLU A 214 -4.48 -5.73 2.66
CA GLU A 214 -3.95 -4.48 2.14
C GLU A 214 -4.35 -4.14 0.72
N ALA A 215 -4.76 -5.15 -0.04
CA ALA A 215 -5.13 -5.00 -1.43
C ALA A 215 -6.54 -4.36 -1.59
N ARG A 216 -7.16 -3.95 -0.48
CA ARG A 216 -8.43 -3.21 -0.48
C ARG A 216 -8.23 -1.77 -0.90
N PHE A 217 -9.28 -1.22 -1.50
CA PHE A 217 -9.38 0.18 -1.81
C PHE A 217 -9.98 0.98 -0.64
N TRP A 218 -9.47 2.18 -0.43
CA TRP A 218 -10.01 3.20 0.46
C TRP A 218 -10.36 4.43 -0.36
N GLU A 219 -11.60 4.90 -0.20
CA GLU A 219 -12.17 6.00 -0.97
C GLU A 219 -11.81 7.35 -0.32
N CYS A 220 -11.28 8.27 -1.11
CA CYS A 220 -10.87 9.58 -0.65
C CYS A 220 -10.95 10.65 -1.75
N HIS A 221 -10.99 11.90 -1.32
CA HIS A 221 -10.88 13.07 -2.18
C HIS A 221 -9.73 13.94 -1.68
N LEU A 222 -8.78 14.24 -2.57
CA LEU A 222 -7.63 15.09 -2.30
C LEU A 222 -7.75 16.41 -3.07
N THR A 223 -7.67 17.54 -2.35
CA THR A 223 -7.71 18.89 -2.92
C THR A 223 -6.49 19.70 -2.47
N LEU A 224 -5.61 20.03 -3.40
CA LEU A 224 -4.54 21.02 -3.27
C LEU A 224 -4.77 22.12 -4.31
N PRO A 225 -5.24 23.31 -3.91
CA PRO A 225 -5.64 24.35 -4.85
C PRO A 225 -4.53 24.71 -5.86
N GLY A 226 -4.86 24.65 -7.15
CA GLY A 226 -3.93 24.93 -8.24
C GLY A 226 -3.09 23.73 -8.70
N GLU A 227 -3.12 22.60 -7.97
CA GLU A 227 -2.28 21.43 -8.24
C GLU A 227 -3.10 20.16 -8.49
N ILE A 228 -3.97 19.75 -7.56
CA ILE A 228 -4.80 18.55 -7.68
C ILE A 228 -6.18 18.76 -7.04
N ASP A 229 -7.22 18.23 -7.68
CA ASP A 229 -8.57 18.13 -7.13
C ASP A 229 -9.19 16.81 -7.64
N ALA A 230 -8.91 15.71 -6.95
CA ALA A 230 -9.17 14.36 -7.44
C ALA A 230 -9.92 13.51 -6.42
N TYR A 231 -10.97 12.84 -6.88
CA TYR A 231 -11.80 11.92 -6.11
C TYR A 231 -11.62 10.49 -6.64
N GLY A 232 -11.51 9.53 -5.74
CA GLY A 232 -11.48 8.13 -6.14
C GLY A 232 -11.01 7.22 -5.02
N VAL A 233 -10.22 6.22 -5.37
CA VAL A 233 -9.72 5.22 -4.45
C VAL A 233 -8.21 5.07 -4.52
N SER A 234 -7.64 4.64 -3.39
CA SER A 234 -6.25 4.22 -3.27
C SER A 234 -6.17 2.89 -2.54
N LEU A 235 -5.21 2.07 -2.91
CA LEU A 235 -4.83 0.90 -2.13
C LEU A 235 -4.47 1.36 -0.71
N LEU A 236 -4.87 0.57 0.28
CA LEU A 236 -4.60 0.90 1.68
C LEU A 236 -3.11 1.15 1.90
N GLY A 237 -2.79 2.24 2.61
CA GLY A 237 -1.40 2.62 2.89
C GLY A 237 -0.70 3.34 1.74
N THR A 238 -1.40 3.72 0.65
CA THR A 238 -0.79 4.50 -0.44
C THR A 238 -1.33 5.93 -0.53
N PRO A 239 -0.45 6.94 -0.53
CA PRO A 239 -0.79 8.32 -0.90
C PRO A 239 -1.29 8.47 -2.34
N GLY A 240 -2.08 9.51 -2.59
CA GLY A 240 -2.64 9.86 -3.91
C GLY A 240 -4.01 9.25 -4.18
N VAL A 241 -4.47 9.30 -5.44
CA VAL A 241 -5.70 8.66 -5.95
C VAL A 241 -5.30 7.79 -7.15
N GLN A 242 -5.37 6.47 -6.99
CA GLN A 242 -4.89 5.52 -8.01
C GLN A 242 -5.94 5.24 -9.10
N MET A 243 -7.21 5.24 -8.74
CA MET A 243 -8.33 5.12 -9.69
C MET A 243 -9.38 6.14 -9.31
N GLY A 244 -9.92 6.88 -10.27
CA GLY A 244 -10.80 7.98 -9.93
C GLY A 244 -11.06 8.93 -11.07
N PHE A 245 -11.38 10.17 -10.69
CA PHE A 245 -11.63 11.26 -11.62
C PHE A 245 -11.29 12.61 -10.97
N ASN A 246 -11.06 13.59 -11.81
CA ASN A 246 -11.08 15.00 -11.45
C ASN A 246 -12.07 15.73 -12.36
N ARG A 247 -12.02 17.07 -12.37
CA ARG A 247 -12.87 17.90 -13.23
C ARG A 247 -12.76 17.54 -14.73
N ASP A 248 -11.58 17.12 -15.18
CA ASP A 248 -11.22 17.09 -16.60
C ASP A 248 -11.04 15.66 -17.16
N ILE A 249 -10.63 14.70 -16.33
CA ILE A 249 -10.36 13.32 -16.72
C ILE A 249 -10.84 12.29 -15.68
N ALA A 250 -11.10 11.07 -16.15
CA ALA A 250 -11.37 9.90 -15.32
C ALA A 250 -10.51 8.70 -15.78
N TRP A 251 -10.09 7.85 -14.85
CA TRP A 251 -9.21 6.72 -15.14
C TRP A 251 -9.50 5.51 -14.24
N THR A 252 -9.14 4.34 -14.75
CA THR A 252 -9.29 3.05 -14.07
C THR A 252 -8.14 2.12 -14.47
N HIS A 253 -7.97 1.02 -13.74
CA HIS A 253 -6.96 0.02 -14.00
C HIS A 253 -7.55 -1.39 -14.05
N THR A 254 -6.96 -2.23 -14.91
CA THR A 254 -7.22 -3.66 -14.94
C THR A 254 -5.90 -4.42 -14.91
N PHE A 255 -5.95 -5.70 -14.52
CA PHE A 255 -4.80 -6.56 -14.63
C PHE A 255 -4.44 -6.81 -16.10
N SER A 256 -3.16 -6.59 -16.42
CA SER A 256 -2.61 -6.89 -17.74
C SER A 256 -2.14 -8.33 -17.78
N ARG A 257 -2.38 -9.02 -18.91
CA ARG A 257 -1.84 -10.38 -19.16
C ARG A 257 -0.32 -10.43 -19.36
N GLY A 258 0.35 -9.28 -19.44
CA GLY A 258 1.80 -9.24 -19.65
C GLY A 258 2.56 -9.77 -18.44
N HIS A 259 3.43 -10.76 -18.65
CA HIS A 259 4.32 -11.29 -17.62
C HIS A 259 5.29 -10.23 -17.10
N ARG A 260 5.51 -10.20 -15.78
CA ARG A 260 6.37 -9.20 -15.09
C ARG A 260 7.61 -9.82 -14.45
N PHE A 261 7.91 -11.07 -14.78
CA PHE A 261 9.11 -11.77 -14.34
C PHE A 261 9.48 -12.85 -15.35
N THR A 262 10.69 -13.41 -15.19
CA THR A 262 11.17 -14.57 -15.93
C THR A 262 11.86 -15.51 -14.96
N LEU A 263 11.79 -16.81 -15.21
CA LEU A 263 12.56 -17.81 -14.47
C LEU A 263 13.73 -18.27 -15.35
N ALA A 264 14.92 -18.34 -14.76
CA ALA A 264 16.11 -18.86 -15.42
C ALA A 264 16.57 -20.12 -14.71
N LYS A 265 16.82 -21.19 -15.47
CA LYS A 265 17.48 -22.40 -14.96
C LYS A 265 18.99 -22.13 -14.88
N LEU A 266 19.58 -22.35 -13.72
CA LEU A 266 21.02 -22.25 -13.52
C LEU A 266 21.64 -23.66 -13.52
N GLU A 267 22.77 -23.81 -14.20
CA GLU A 267 23.64 -25.00 -14.09
C GLU A 267 24.69 -24.71 -13.02
N LEU A 268 24.57 -25.38 -11.88
CA LEU A 268 25.46 -25.20 -10.73
C LEU A 268 26.66 -26.16 -10.84
N SER A 269 27.84 -25.67 -10.50
CA SER A 269 29.11 -26.43 -10.46
C SER A 269 29.43 -26.95 -9.05
#